data_AF-A0A934WU79-F1
#
_entry.id   AF-A0A934WU79-F1
#
_cell.length_a   1.000
_cell.length_b   1.000
_cell.length_c   1.000
_cell.angle_alpha   90.00
_cell.angle_beta   90.00
_cell.angle_gamma   90.00
#
_symmetry.space_group_name_H-M   'P 1'
#
loop_
_entity.id
_entity.type
_entity.pdbx_description
1 polymer ?
#
loop_
_entity_poly.entity_id
_entity_poly.type
_entity_poly.pdbx_seq_one_letter_code
_entity_poly.pdbx_strand_id
1 'polypeptide(L)'
;MSAKNRDEHNRWRNITVGFRVSPEENEQINTAVALSGLPKQEYCYRKCMNRDIVVQGNPRVYKALKTQLALVLEELKRIEAGGNIRDELLDNIELITITLNGMKEEGICG
;
A
#
# COMPACT_ATOMS: atom_id res chain seq x y z
N MET A 1 -11.50 -22.51 -5.47
CA MET A 1 -12.48 -21.44 -5.14
C MET A 1 -13.22 -21.86 -3.88
N SER A 2 -13.06 -21.15 -2.77
CA SER A 2 -13.79 -21.46 -1.52
C SER A 2 -15.24 -21.01 -1.64
N ALA A 3 -16.18 -21.84 -1.19
CA ALA A 3 -17.62 -21.63 -1.34
C ALA A 3 -18.05 -20.29 -0.74
N LYS A 4 -18.74 -19.47 -1.55
CA LYS A 4 -19.35 -18.21 -1.11
C LYS A 4 -20.55 -18.53 -0.21
N ASN A 5 -20.32 -18.73 1.08
CA ASN A 5 -21.41 -18.86 2.05
C ASN A 5 -21.88 -17.47 2.50
N ARG A 6 -23.18 -17.24 2.36
CA ARG A 6 -23.92 -16.02 2.73
C ARG A 6 -24.52 -16.27 4.11
N ASP A 7 -24.21 -15.44 5.09
CA ASP A 7 -24.83 -15.57 6.42
C ASP A 7 -26.28 -15.06 6.42
N GLU A 8 -27.04 -15.35 7.49
CA GLU A 8 -28.44 -14.90 7.68
C GLU A 8 -28.62 -13.38 7.64
N HIS A 9 -27.52 -12.61 7.71
CA HIS A 9 -27.51 -11.15 7.69
C HIS A 9 -26.95 -10.58 6.38
N ASN A 10 -26.89 -11.39 5.31
CA ASN A 10 -26.48 -10.97 3.98
C ASN A 10 -25.02 -10.45 3.90
N ARG A 11 -24.15 -10.87 4.82
CA ARG A 11 -22.73 -10.49 4.85
C ARG A 11 -21.90 -11.56 4.12
N TRP A 12 -21.24 -11.14 3.06
CA TRP A 12 -20.38 -12.00 2.24
C TRP A 12 -19.04 -12.36 2.91
N ARG A 13 -18.66 -11.62 3.96
CA ARG A 13 -17.45 -11.81 4.76
C ARG A 13 -17.79 -11.49 6.21
N ASN A 14 -18.13 -12.52 6.99
CA ASN A 14 -18.66 -12.37 8.35
C ASN A 14 -17.65 -12.70 9.46
N ILE A 15 -16.45 -13.17 9.11
CA ILE A 15 -15.37 -13.46 10.06
C ILE A 15 -14.42 -12.27 10.15
N THR A 16 -14.23 -11.74 11.37
CA THR A 16 -13.25 -10.69 11.66
C THR A 16 -11.92 -11.31 12.07
N VAL A 17 -10.83 -10.88 11.44
CA VAL A 17 -9.46 -11.23 11.83
C VAL A 17 -8.77 -9.93 12.27
N GLY A 18 -8.22 -9.92 13.49
CA GLY A 18 -7.55 -8.77 14.08
C GLY A 18 -6.09 -9.07 14.40
N PHE A 19 -5.22 -8.08 14.20
CA PHE A 19 -3.79 -8.15 14.51
C PHE A 19 -3.42 -7.02 15.47
N ARG A 20 -2.42 -7.26 16.32
CA ARG A 20 -1.76 -6.20 17.10
C ARG A 20 -0.54 -5.75 16.30
N VAL A 21 -0.40 -4.44 16.15
CA VAL A 21 0.70 -3.80 15.44
C VAL A 21 1.19 -2.63 16.28
N SER A 22 2.48 -2.35 16.19
CA SER A 22 3.08 -1.12 16.71
C SER A 22 2.56 0.12 15.94
N PRO A 23 2.77 1.33 16.48
CA PRO A 23 2.42 2.57 15.78
C PRO A 23 3.10 2.70 14.40
N GLU A 24 4.38 2.33 14.32
CA GLU A 24 5.20 2.37 13.10
C GLU A 24 4.66 1.41 12.03
N GLU A 25 4.39 0.15 12.40
CA GLU A 25 3.78 -0.84 11.49
C GLU A 25 2.39 -0.39 11.00
N ASN A 26 1.60 0.26 11.87
CA ASN A 26 0.31 0.80 11.45
C ASN A 26 0.46 1.94 10.42
N GLU A 27 1.46 2.81 10.57
CA GLU A 27 1.76 3.85 9.57
C GLU A 27 2.20 3.24 8.23
N GLN A 28 3.10 2.26 8.25
CA GLN A 28 3.54 1.54 7.05
C GLN A 28 2.35 0.89 6.32
N ILE A 29 1.47 0.21 7.06
CA ILE A 29 0.25 -0.38 6.49
C ILE A 29 -0.64 0.70 5.88
N ASN A 30 -0.84 1.84 6.55
CA ASN A 30 -1.69 2.92 6.04
C ASN A 30 -1.11 3.53 4.76
N THR A 31 0.22 3.70 4.69
CA THR A 31 0.91 4.17 3.49
C THR A 31 0.72 3.20 2.33
N ALA A 32 0.94 1.91 2.55
CA ALA A 32 0.77 0.90 1.50
C ALA A 32 -0.69 0.79 1.02
N VAL A 33 -1.66 0.89 1.94
CA VAL A 33 -3.09 0.95 1.59
C VAL A 33 -3.38 2.18 0.72
N ALA A 34 -2.87 3.36 1.08
CA ALA A 34 -3.07 4.58 0.32
C ALA A 34 -2.48 4.49 -1.10
N LEU A 35 -1.28 3.90 -1.23
CA LEU A 35 -0.62 3.68 -2.52
C LEU A 35 -1.35 2.65 -3.39
N SER A 36 -1.94 1.62 -2.78
CA SER A 36 -2.71 0.61 -3.52
C SER A 36 -4.04 1.12 -4.11
N GLY A 37 -4.58 2.23 -3.58
CA GLY A 37 -5.92 2.73 -3.93
C GLY A 37 -7.08 1.86 -3.44
N LEU A 38 -6.80 0.76 -2.73
CA LEU A 38 -7.79 -0.17 -2.19
C LEU A 38 -8.20 0.23 -0.76
N PRO A 39 -9.42 -0.14 -0.30
CA PRO A 39 -9.76 0.00 1.12
C PRO A 39 -8.90 -0.93 1.99
N LYS A 40 -8.62 -0.53 3.24
CA LYS A 40 -7.70 -1.23 4.17
C LYS A 40 -8.03 -2.73 4.32
N GLN A 41 -9.31 -3.06 4.47
CA GLN A 41 -9.75 -4.46 4.53
C GLN A 41 -9.36 -5.24 3.27
N GLU A 42 -9.53 -4.62 2.10
CA GLU A 42 -9.27 -5.23 0.79
C GLU A 42 -7.78 -5.45 0.54
N TYR A 43 -6.98 -4.45 0.88
CA TYR A 43 -5.52 -4.55 0.85
C TYR A 43 -5.01 -5.70 1.73
N CYS A 44 -5.43 -5.73 3.01
CA CYS A 44 -4.94 -6.73 3.96
C CYS A 44 -5.29 -8.16 3.53
N TYR A 45 -6.54 -8.45 3.13
CA TYR A 45 -6.87 -9.84 2.76
C TYR A 45 -6.22 -10.26 1.43
N ARG A 46 -6.06 -9.35 0.46
CA ARG A 46 -5.36 -9.68 -0.80
C ARG A 46 -3.90 -10.03 -0.53
N LYS A 47 -3.24 -9.24 0.32
CA LYS A 47 -1.86 -9.50 0.76
C LYS A 47 -1.76 -10.81 1.56
N CYS A 48 -2.68 -11.09 2.51
CA CYS A 48 -2.72 -12.35 3.25
C CYS A 48 -3.00 -13.58 2.38
N MET A 49 -3.70 -13.42 1.25
CA MET A 49 -4.01 -14.52 0.31
C MET A 49 -2.98 -14.67 -0.81
N ASN A 50 -1.83 -13.96 -0.76
CA ASN A 50 -0.84 -13.91 -1.84
C ASN A 50 -1.47 -13.59 -3.21
N ARG A 51 -2.49 -12.72 -3.22
CA ARG A 51 -3.09 -12.25 -4.48
C ARG A 51 -2.39 -10.97 -4.90
N ASP A 52 -1.96 -10.91 -6.15
CA ASP A 52 -1.31 -9.74 -6.71
C ASP A 52 -2.17 -8.49 -6.54
N ILE A 53 -1.55 -7.43 -6.03
CA ILE A 53 -2.17 -6.11 -5.89
C ILE A 53 -1.87 -5.35 -7.17
N VAL A 54 -2.81 -5.39 -8.12
CA VAL A 54 -2.74 -4.54 -9.31
C VAL A 54 -3.10 -3.11 -8.88
N VAL A 55 -2.15 -2.19 -8.97
CA VAL A 55 -2.35 -0.78 -8.66
C VAL A 55 -2.95 -0.11 -9.88
N GLN A 56 -4.23 0.24 -9.80
CA GLN A 56 -4.91 0.98 -10.86
C GLN A 56 -4.68 2.49 -10.68
N GLY A 57 -4.40 3.18 -11.78
CA GLY A 57 -4.21 4.63 -11.75
C GLY A 57 -5.48 5.36 -11.26
N ASN A 58 -5.36 6.13 -10.17
CA ASN A 58 -6.46 6.95 -9.64
C ASN A 58 -5.90 8.26 -9.05
N PRO A 59 -6.62 9.41 -9.13
CA PRO A 59 -6.23 10.65 -8.46
C PRO A 59 -5.77 10.50 -7.00
N ARG A 60 -6.36 9.55 -6.24
CA ARG A 60 -5.94 9.24 -4.87
C ARG A 60 -4.53 8.64 -4.80
N VAL A 61 -4.20 7.70 -5.70
CA VAL A 61 -2.87 7.08 -5.81
C VAL A 61 -1.85 8.13 -6.21
N TYR A 62 -2.17 9.00 -7.17
CA TYR A 62 -1.29 10.08 -7.57
C TYR A 62 -1.00 11.07 -6.43
N LYS A 63 -2.02 11.42 -5.64
CA LYS A 63 -1.85 12.26 -4.45
C LYS A 63 -0.96 11.59 -3.40
N ALA A 64 -1.18 10.30 -3.13
CA ALA A 64 -0.38 9.53 -2.19
C ALA A 64 1.08 9.44 -2.65
N LEU A 65 1.33 9.15 -3.92
CA LEU A 65 2.67 9.13 -4.52
C LEU A 65 3.38 10.48 -4.38
N LYS A 66 2.69 11.58 -4.70
CA LYS A 66 3.28 12.93 -4.56
C LYS A 66 3.67 13.23 -3.11
N THR A 67 2.84 12.84 -2.14
CA THR A 67 3.15 13.00 -0.72
C THR A 67 4.35 12.15 -0.30
N GLN A 68 4.40 10.88 -0.70
CA GLN A 68 5.51 9.99 -0.35
C GLN A 68 6.84 10.43 -0.99
N LEU A 69 6.81 10.89 -2.24
CA LEU A 69 7.99 11.48 -2.89
C LEU A 69 8.48 12.75 -2.21
N ALA A 70 7.57 13.57 -1.65
CA ALA A 70 7.97 14.75 -0.88
C ALA A 70 8.67 14.37 0.43
N LEU A 71 8.20 13.32 1.13
CA LEU A 71 8.87 12.80 2.33
C LEU A 71 10.25 12.24 2.02
N VAL A 72 10.40 11.48 0.94
CA VAL A 72 11.71 10.99 0.47
C VAL A 72 12.63 12.18 0.17
N LEU A 73 12.13 13.25 -0.47
CA LEU A 73 12.92 14.43 -0.75
C LEU A 73 13.39 15.14 0.53
N GLU A 74 12.54 15.24 1.56
CA GLU A 74 12.92 15.80 2.86
C GLU A 74 13.97 14.95 3.58
N GLU A 75 13.82 13.63 3.54
CA GLU A 75 14.81 12.68 4.09
C GLU A 75 16.16 12.81 3.38
N LEU A 76 16.18 12.91 2.06
CA LEU A 76 17.41 13.13 1.28
C LEU A 76 18.07 14.47 1.62
N LYS A 77 17.31 15.56 1.77
CA LYS A 77 17.84 16.85 2.22
C LYS A 77 18.42 16.78 3.63
N ARG A 78 17.81 16.02 4.53
CA ARG A 78 18.35 15.80 5.87
C ARG A 78 19.67 15.04 5.82
N ILE A 79 19.77 14.02 4.97
CA ILE A 79 21.01 13.25 4.77
C ILE A 79 22.11 14.15 4.18
N GLU A 80 21.79 14.98 3.19
CA GLU A 80 22.71 15.98 2.63
C GLU A 80 23.23 16.95 3.71
N ALA A 81 22.39 17.32 4.67
CA ALA A 81 22.76 18.15 5.82
C ALA A 81 23.54 17.40 6.93
N GLY A 82 23.95 16.14 6.70
CA GLY A 82 24.74 15.33 7.63
C GLY A 82 23.91 14.39 8.51
N GLY A 83 22.63 14.17 8.20
CA GLY A 83 21.78 13.19 8.89
C GLY A 83 22.11 11.74 8.51
N ASN A 84 21.93 10.81 9.45
CA ASN A 84 22.03 9.38 9.16
C ASN A 84 20.87 8.90 8.27
N ILE A 85 21.16 7.87 7.48
CA ILE A 85 20.17 7.15 6.67
C ILE A 85 19.29 6.31 7.61
N ARG A 86 17.97 6.40 7.43
CA ARG A 86 17.02 5.52 8.11
C ARG A 86 16.84 4.24 7.30
N ASP A 87 16.80 3.09 7.97
CA ASP A 87 16.66 1.78 7.32
C ASP A 87 15.37 1.70 6.47
N GLU A 88 14.29 2.34 6.93
CA GLU A 88 12.99 2.38 6.25
C GLU A 88 12.96 3.19 4.95
N LEU A 89 13.99 4.00 4.67
CA LEU A 89 14.04 4.82 3.46
C LEU A 89 14.08 3.95 2.20
N LEU A 90 14.81 2.83 2.25
CA LEU A 90 14.90 1.89 1.15
C LEU A 90 13.56 1.20 0.91
N ASP A 91 12.88 0.75 1.97
CA ASP A 91 11.57 0.10 1.89
C ASP A 91 10.51 1.03 1.28
N ASN A 92 10.54 2.32 1.67
CA ASN A 92 9.65 3.33 1.11
C ASN A 92 9.92 3.59 -0.39
N ILE A 93 11.18 3.65 -0.80
CA ILE A 93 11.56 3.82 -2.21
C ILE A 93 11.17 2.60 -3.04
N GLU A 94 11.38 1.39 -2.52
CA GLU A 94 10.97 0.15 -3.18
C GLU A 94 9.44 0.12 -3.37
N LEU A 95 8.68 0.46 -2.33
CA LEU A 95 7.22 0.52 -2.37
C LEU A 95 6.70 1.54 -3.41
N ILE A 96 7.32 2.73 -3.49
CA ILE A 96 7.01 3.73 -4.52
C ILE A 96 7.28 3.17 -5.92
N THR A 97 8.42 2.48 -6.09
CA THR A 97 8.84 1.90 -7.37
C THR A 97 7.88 0.82 -7.85
N ILE A 98 7.47 -0.09 -6.96
CA ILE A 98 6.47 -1.13 -7.25
C ILE A 98 5.13 -0.49 -7.64
N THR A 99 4.71 0.54 -6.92
CA THR A 99 3.45 1.27 -7.19
C THR A 99 3.49 1.96 -8.56
N LEU A 100 4.61 2.60 -8.91
CA LEU A 100 4.80 3.26 -10.21
C LEU A 100 4.86 2.25 -11.37
N ASN A 101 5.50 1.11 -11.18
CA ASN A 101 5.53 0.04 -12.19
C ASN A 101 4.12 -0.54 -12.41
N GLY A 102 3.34 -0.75 -11.35
CA GLY A 102 1.96 -1.22 -11.44
C GLY A 102 1.05 -0.26 -12.23
N MET A 103 1.28 1.06 -12.15
CA MET A 103 0.56 2.05 -12.96
C MET A 103 0.98 2.05 -14.44
N LYS A 104 2.19 1.59 -14.77
CA LYS A 104 2.75 1.62 -16.13
C LYS A 104 2.23 0.46 -16.99
N GLU A 105 1.88 -0.66 -16.37
CA GLU A 105 1.37 -1.86 -17.05
C GLU A 105 -0.08 -1.70 -17.57
N GLU A 106 -0.86 -0.76 -17.06
CA GLU A 106 -2.19 -0.41 -17.63
C GLU A 106 -2.09 0.39 -18.95
N GLY A 107 -0.88 0.79 -19.38
CA GLY A 107 -0.63 1.51 -20.62
C GLY A 107 -0.27 0.64 -21.83
N ILE A 108 -0.15 -0.69 -21.68
CA ILE A 108 0.18 -1.61 -22.78
C ILE A 108 -0.99 -2.58 -22.99
N CYS A 109 -2.11 -2.03 -23.47
CA CYS A 109 -3.00 -2.76 -24.35
C CYS A 109 -2.72 -2.27 -25.78
N GLY A 110 -1.70 -2.87 -26.40
CA GLY A 110 -1.49 -2.88 -27.85
C GLY A 110 -2.00 -4.18 -28.43
#